data_AF-A0A1V4RVQ3-F1
#
_entry.id   AF-A0A1V4RVQ3-F1
#
_cell.length_a   1.000
_cell.length_b   1.000
_cell.length_c   1.000
_cell.angle_alpha   90.00
_cell.angle_beta   90.00
_cell.angle_gamma   90.00
#
_symmetry.space_group_name_H-M   'P 1'
#
loop_
_entity.id
_entity.type
_entity.pdbx_description
1 polymer ?
#
loop_
_entity_poly.entity_id
_entity_poly.type
_entity_poly.pdbx_seq_one_letter_code
_entity_poly.pdbx_strand_id
1 'polypeptide(L)'
;MPRSHSGKGLKLETPATYRIRVQGRLDETWADRLGGMAITSTTTKEKLPVTLLVGHLIDQAALSGVLNTLYELHLPLLSVENLDEERG
;
A
#
# COMPACT_ATOMS: atom_id res chain seq x y z
N MET A 1 -9.85 -37.85 -1.88
CA MET A 1 -9.42 -37.01 -0.75
C MET A 1 -8.58 -35.86 -1.31
N PRO A 2 -9.07 -34.61 -1.33
CA PRO A 2 -8.23 -33.49 -1.76
C PRO A 2 -7.26 -33.11 -0.63
N ARG A 3 -5.99 -32.97 -0.98
CA ARG A 3 -4.89 -32.61 -0.08
C ARG A 3 -5.04 -31.15 0.37
N SER A 4 -5.22 -30.94 1.66
CA SER A 4 -5.13 -29.63 2.30
C SER A 4 -3.71 -29.09 2.13
N HIS A 5 -3.55 -28.06 1.30
CA HIS A 5 -2.35 -27.24 1.30
C HIS A 5 -2.51 -26.23 2.42
N SER A 6 -1.89 -26.50 3.57
CA SER A 6 -1.64 -25.49 4.60
C SER A 6 -0.55 -24.55 4.08
N GLY A 7 -0.92 -23.68 3.15
CA GLY A 7 -0.16 -22.47 2.89
C GLY A 7 -0.59 -21.43 3.92
N LYS A 8 0.35 -20.81 4.62
CA LYS A 8 0.11 -19.53 5.30
C LYS A 8 -0.14 -18.46 4.21
N GLY A 9 -1.25 -18.58 3.49
CA GLY A 9 -1.71 -17.57 2.56
C GLY A 9 -2.34 -16.45 3.36
N LEU A 10 -1.95 -15.21 3.07
CA LEU A 10 -2.66 -14.05 3.59
C LEU A 10 -4.14 -14.19 3.23
N LYS A 11 -5.01 -14.21 4.24
CA LYS A 11 -6.45 -14.12 3.99
C LYS A 11 -6.81 -12.66 3.75
N LEU A 12 -7.84 -12.44 2.96
CA LEU A 12 -8.28 -11.08 2.63
C LEU A 12 -8.67 -10.28 3.86
N GLU A 13 -9.21 -10.92 4.90
CA GLU A 13 -9.57 -10.28 6.17
C GLU A 13 -8.40 -10.04 7.14
N THR A 14 -7.16 -10.42 6.79
CA THR A 14 -6.04 -10.32 7.73
C THR A 14 -5.41 -8.92 7.68
N PRO A 15 -5.25 -8.25 8.83
CA PRO A 15 -4.51 -6.99 8.90
C PRO A 15 -3.06 -7.17 8.50
N ALA A 16 -2.48 -6.17 7.83
CA ALA A 16 -1.06 -6.14 7.52
C ALA A 16 -0.53 -4.72 7.30
N THR A 17 0.78 -4.56 7.50
CA THR A 17 1.49 -3.32 7.18
C THR A 17 1.86 -3.29 5.70
N TYR A 18 1.44 -2.25 4.99
CA TYR A 18 1.76 -2.05 3.58
C TYR A 18 2.70 -0.88 3.37
N ARG A 19 3.55 -1.03 2.36
CA ARG A 19 4.30 0.06 1.74
C ARG A 19 3.82 0.20 0.29
N ILE A 20 3.36 1.38 -0.06
CA ILE A 20 2.89 1.72 -1.39
C ILE A 20 3.74 2.86 -1.93
N ARG A 21 4.17 2.74 -3.17
CA ARG A 21 4.91 3.79 -3.87
C ARG A 21 4.13 4.21 -5.10
N VAL A 22 3.95 5.52 -5.27
CA VAL A 22 3.30 6.10 -6.44
C VAL A 22 4.16 7.23 -7.02
N GLN A 23 4.04 7.43 -8.32
CA GLN A 23 4.62 8.58 -9.01
C GLN A 23 3.68 9.78 -8.87
N GLY A 24 4.23 10.93 -8.47
CA GLY A 24 3.48 12.13 -8.11
C GLY A 24 3.73 12.54 -6.66
N ARG A 25 3.15 13.69 -6.29
CA ARG A 25 3.21 14.24 -4.93
C ARG A 25 1.84 14.11 -4.30
N LEU A 26 1.80 13.51 -3.12
CA LEU A 26 0.65 13.48 -2.23
C LEU A 26 1.06 14.09 -0.90
N ASP A 27 0.18 14.93 -0.38
CA ASP A 27 0.38 15.65 0.87
C ASP A 27 -0.08 14.83 2.09
N GLU A 28 0.50 15.09 3.26
CA GLU A 28 0.17 14.39 4.51
C GLU A 28 -1.29 14.55 4.95
N THR A 29 -1.97 15.60 4.48
CA THR A 29 -3.42 15.81 4.69
C THR A 29 -4.28 14.64 4.21
N TRP A 30 -3.77 13.77 3.33
CA TRP A 30 -4.47 12.56 2.88
C TRP A 30 -4.36 11.38 3.84
N ALA A 31 -3.53 11.46 4.89
CA ALA A 31 -3.29 10.35 5.81
C ALA A 31 -4.61 9.80 6.40
N ASP A 32 -5.48 10.66 6.90
CA ASP A 32 -6.78 10.27 7.48
C ASP A 32 -7.68 9.54 6.47
N ARG A 33 -7.70 10.02 5.22
CA ARG A 33 -8.49 9.42 4.13
C ARG A 33 -7.91 8.10 3.62
N LEU A 34 -6.62 7.88 3.81
CA LEU A 34 -5.90 6.69 3.37
C LEU A 34 -5.58 5.76 4.54
N GLY A 35 -6.51 5.64 5.50
CA GLY A 35 -6.41 4.67 6.60
C GLY A 35 -5.36 5.03 7.66
N GLY A 36 -5.02 6.31 7.81
CA GLY A 36 -3.99 6.77 8.74
C GLY A 36 -2.56 6.46 8.28
N MET A 37 -2.34 6.14 7.00
CA MET A 37 -1.00 5.86 6.47
C MET A 37 -0.10 7.09 6.59
N ALA A 38 1.15 6.87 7.01
CA ALA A 38 2.19 7.89 6.94
C ALA A 38 2.54 8.16 5.48
N ILE A 39 2.53 9.43 5.07
CA ILE A 39 2.78 9.86 3.70
C ILE A 39 4.07 10.66 3.66
N THR A 40 4.98 10.29 2.76
CA THR A 40 6.25 11.01 2.55
C THR A 40 6.50 11.20 1.07
N SER A 41 6.59 12.45 0.63
CA SER A 41 6.90 12.81 -0.75
C SER A 41 8.38 13.13 -0.90
N THR A 42 9.03 12.51 -1.89
CA THR A 42 10.44 12.78 -2.26
C THR A 42 10.57 13.02 -3.75
N THR A 43 11.64 13.68 -4.17
CA THR A 43 11.98 13.83 -5.59
C THR A 43 13.12 12.89 -5.92
N THR A 44 12.90 11.97 -6.86
CA THR A 44 13.95 11.00 -7.25
C THR A 44 15.06 11.69 -8.06
N LYS A 45 16.18 10.98 -8.27
CA LYS A 45 17.29 11.44 -9.13
C LYS A 45 16.83 11.74 -10.57
N GLU A 46 15.75 11.10 -11.00
CA GLU A 46 15.11 11.29 -12.32
C GLU A 46 14.20 12.54 -12.36
N LYS A 47 14.20 13.36 -11.30
CA LYS A 47 13.39 14.59 -11.13
C LYS A 47 11.88 14.37 -11.10
N LEU A 48 11.42 13.13 -11.02
CA LEU A 48 10.00 12.83 -10.87
C LEU A 48 9.66 12.72 -9.37
N PRO A 49 8.60 13.39 -8.91
CA PRO A 49 8.13 13.22 -7.54
C PRO A 49 7.63 11.78 -7.34
N VAL A 50 7.95 11.22 -6.19
CA VAL A 50 7.47 9.91 -5.74
C VAL A 50 6.95 10.07 -4.33
N THR A 51 5.76 9.53 -4.08
CA THR A 51 5.17 9.47 -2.76
C THR A 51 5.26 8.05 -2.22
N LEU A 52 5.72 7.93 -0.99
CA LEU A 52 5.73 6.72 -0.20
C LEU A 52 4.57 6.79 0.81
N LEU A 53 3.72 5.77 0.83
CA LEU A 53 2.69 5.57 1.85
C LEU A 53 3.04 4.32 2.64
N VAL A 54 3.09 4.43 3.97
CA VAL A 54 3.33 3.28 4.86
C VAL A 54 2.33 3.29 5.99
N GLY A 55 1.66 2.17 6.22
CA GLY A 55 0.76 2.04 7.37
C GLY A 55 0.16 0.66 7.52
N HIS A 56 -0.42 0.45 8.70
CA HIS A 56 -1.14 -0.76 9.05
C HIS A 56 -2.58 -0.66 8.57
N LEU A 57 -3.02 -1.61 7.76
CA LEU A 57 -4.38 -1.68 7.24
C LEU A 57 -5.08 -2.90 7.82
N ILE A 58 -6.36 -2.75 8.14
CA ILE A 58 -7.15 -3.78 8.84
C ILE A 58 -7.48 -5.00 7.98
N ASP A 59 -7.46 -4.87 6.65
CA ASP A 59 -7.73 -5.94 5.69
C ASP A 59 -7.35 -5.52 4.24
N GLN A 60 -7.57 -6.43 3.29
CA GLN A 60 -7.38 -6.16 1.85
C GLN A 60 -8.42 -5.21 1.25
N ALA A 61 -9.59 -5.04 1.87
CA ALA A 61 -10.59 -4.08 1.38
C ALA A 61 -10.13 -2.64 1.65
N ALA A 62 -9.53 -2.38 2.81
CA ALA A 62 -8.87 -1.12 3.14
C ALA A 62 -7.71 -0.84 2.18
N LEU A 63 -6.87 -1.84 1.87
CA LEU A 63 -5.82 -1.71 0.86
C LEU A 63 -6.40 -1.34 -0.53
N SER A 64 -7.44 -2.06 -0.96
CA SER A 64 -8.11 -1.77 -2.23
C SER A 64 -8.69 -0.35 -2.27
N GLY A 65 -9.24 0.14 -1.16
CA GLY A 65 -9.72 1.51 -1.02
C GLY A 65 -8.60 2.53 -1.25
N VAL A 66 -7.45 2.33 -0.60
CA VAL A 66 -6.27 3.19 -0.79
C VAL A 66 -5.82 3.19 -2.25
N LEU A 67 -5.71 2.01 -2.88
CA LEU A 67 -5.28 1.89 -4.28
C LEU A 67 -6.26 2.55 -5.25
N ASN A 68 -7.56 2.42 -5.01
CA ASN A 68 -8.59 3.08 -5.81
C ASN A 68 -8.50 4.60 -5.70
N THR A 69 -8.33 5.15 -4.49
CA THR A 69 -8.15 6.60 -4.30
C THR A 69 -6.89 7.10 -5.01
N LEU A 70 -5.78 6.38 -4.94
CA LEU A 70 -4.56 6.75 -5.66
C LEU A 70 -4.76 6.75 -7.18
N TYR A 71 -5.53 5.80 -7.71
CA TYR A 71 -5.91 5.74 -9.11
C TYR A 71 -6.80 6.94 -9.53
N GLU A 72 -7.81 7.28 -8.73
CA GLU A 72 -8.69 8.44 -8.97
C GLU A 72 -7.91 9.77 -8.96
N LEU A 73 -6.85 9.85 -8.17
CA LEU A 73 -5.90 10.97 -8.15
C LEU A 73 -4.92 10.97 -9.33
N HIS A 74 -5.03 10.01 -10.24
CA HIS A 74 -4.15 9.84 -11.41
C HIS A 74 -2.67 9.71 -11.01
N LEU A 75 -2.39 9.06 -9.88
CA LEU A 75 -1.03 8.79 -9.40
C LEU A 75 -0.62 7.37 -9.84
N PRO A 76 0.32 7.23 -10.81
CA PRO A 76 0.74 5.91 -11.27
C PRO A 76 1.36 5.09 -10.14
N LEU A 77 0.89 3.85 -9.98
CA LEU A 77 1.40 2.91 -8.99
C LEU A 77 2.77 2.36 -9.42
N LEU A 78 3.75 2.46 -8.53
CA LEU A 78 5.11 1.95 -8.75
C LEU A 78 5.36 0.62 -8.05
N SER A 79 4.93 0.48 -6.79
CA SER A 79 5.00 -0.79 -6.06
C SER A 79 3.99 -0.86 -4.91
N VAL A 80 3.62 -2.09 -4.55
CA VAL A 80 2.90 -2.44 -3.32
C VAL A 80 3.66 -3.60 -2.67
N GLU A 81 4.03 -3.42 -1.41
CA GLU A 81 4.79 -4.40 -0.63
C GLU A 81 4.04 -4.66 0.68
N ASN A 82 3.76 -5.92 1.00
CA ASN A 82 3.38 -6.33 2.34
C ASN A 82 4.67 -6.44 3.18
N LEU A 83 4.77 -5.67 4.26
CA LEU A 83 5.95 -5.63 5.14
C LEU A 83 5.91 -6.69 6.24
N ASP A 84 4.75 -7.30 6.49
CA ASP A 84 4.57 -8.36 7.49
C ASP A 84 4.78 -9.75 6.88
N GLU A 85 4.79 -9.84 5.54
CA GLU A 85 5.22 -11.03 4.83
C GLU A 85 6.75 -11.11 4.96
N GLU A 86 7.25 -11.99 5.83
CA GLU A 86 8.69 -12.27 5.91
C GLU A 86 9.16 -12.66 4.50
N ARG A 87 10.01 -11.81 3.91
CA ARG A 87 10.79 -12.18 2.73
C ARG A 87 11.64 -13.39 3.12
N GLY A 88 11.15 -14.58 2.82
CA GLY A 88 11.88 -15.84 2.92
C GLY A 88 13.17 -15.82 2.10
#